data_AF-A0A2M8BD48-F1
#
_entry.id   AF-A0A2M8BD48-F1
#
_cell.length_a   1.000
_cell.length_b   1.000
_cell.length_c   1.000
_cell.angle_alpha   90.00
_cell.angle_beta   90.00
_cell.angle_gamma   90.00
#
_symmetry.space_group_name_H-M   'P 1'
#
loop_
_entity.id
_entity.type
_entity.pdbx_description
1 polymer ?
#
loop_
_entity_poly.entity_id
_entity_poly.type
_entity_poly.pdbx_seq_one_letter_code
_entity_poly.pdbx_strand_id
1 'polypeptide(L)'
;MRRFFWFVLLLLFVLLAACEPDTNDEGTSEPKLPPPDLPIAAHQAQKLEVGSTTEATLDPAGGSQRFGPTASGLDFTLSDADAPKRGSSSSEQETQTEALSAEEAAALLARLPDLPTADTADFALRAATLKPPLAGSDVQTPFPPNDTLPPPTAEALAQPSVLKVLRYQPQGVVADIPKLSVTFSSPMVPLTSVSEAHKGAVPLSLEPQLEGEWRWLDTKTLQFLPSKPLAMSTRFVVSAKKGTKSETGAILEEAFSWAFETPRINLTGTTPTGGDQELNPIIDLAFDQPIDARAVLNTVTVSDGSKTYGTRLLSQQRTPPGWATPGQSLAFELTQTLPKAANITVQVGPGTPSKAGPLLTETAPSFSFQTYGPF
;
A
#
# COMPACT_ATOMS: atom_id res chain seq x y z
N MET A 1 18.45 -5.90 -60.39
CA MET A 1 19.87 -5.83 -59.98
C MET A 1 20.18 -7.04 -59.10
N ARG A 2 21.29 -7.74 -59.42
CA ARG A 2 21.97 -8.94 -58.83
C ARG A 2 21.63 -9.26 -57.34
N ARG A 3 21.24 -10.47 -56.88
CA ARG A 3 21.84 -11.85 -56.86
C ARG A 3 23.17 -12.00 -56.08
N PHE A 4 23.30 -13.13 -55.34
CA PHE A 4 24.40 -13.75 -54.53
C PHE A 4 24.09 -13.74 -53.02
N PHE A 5 23.80 -14.81 -52.24
CA PHE A 5 24.07 -16.27 -52.21
C PHE A 5 25.53 -16.70 -51.98
N TRP A 6 25.72 -17.57 -50.95
CA TRP A 6 26.89 -18.43 -50.61
C TRP A 6 28.08 -17.79 -49.88
N PHE A 7 28.86 -18.39 -48.97
CA PHE A 7 28.84 -19.58 -48.05
C PHE A 7 30.23 -19.55 -47.34
N VAL A 8 30.51 -20.55 -46.48
CA VAL A 8 31.83 -20.97 -45.93
C VAL A 8 32.19 -20.37 -44.55
N LEU A 9 32.56 -21.07 -43.47
CA LEU A 9 32.64 -22.48 -42.98
C LEU A 9 33.94 -22.58 -42.14
N LEU A 10 33.82 -23.26 -41.00
CA LEU A 10 34.86 -23.98 -40.23
C LEU A 10 35.95 -23.21 -39.47
N LEU A 11 35.95 -23.39 -38.15
CA LEU A 11 37.07 -24.07 -37.49
C LEU A 11 36.55 -24.90 -36.31
N LEU A 12 37.07 -26.12 -36.24
CA LEU A 12 36.60 -27.31 -35.54
C LEU A 12 37.76 -27.82 -34.66
N PHE A 13 37.45 -28.54 -33.57
CA PHE A 13 38.32 -29.51 -32.84
C PHE A 13 39.37 -28.90 -31.88
N VAL A 14 39.68 -29.36 -30.64
CA VAL A 14 39.67 -30.68 -29.91
C VAL A 14 39.74 -30.34 -28.39
N LEU A 15 39.11 -31.03 -27.40
CA LEU A 15 39.55 -32.28 -26.77
C LEU A 15 38.49 -32.90 -25.82
N LEU A 16 38.36 -34.22 -25.95
CA LEU A 16 37.65 -35.20 -25.10
C LEU A 16 38.48 -35.62 -23.86
N ALA A 17 37.81 -35.99 -22.77
CA ALA A 17 38.08 -37.17 -21.92
C ALA A 17 36.89 -37.37 -20.93
N ALA A 18 36.05 -38.40 -21.11
CA ALA A 18 35.94 -39.67 -20.34
C ALA A 18 35.12 -39.51 -19.02
N CYS A 19 33.93 -40.08 -18.80
CA CYS A 19 33.54 -41.51 -18.56
C CYS A 19 34.56 -42.21 -17.64
N GLU A 20 34.24 -42.74 -16.46
CA GLU A 20 33.19 -43.71 -16.07
C GLU A 20 33.12 -43.84 -14.51
N PRO A 21 32.22 -44.67 -13.93
CA PRO A 21 31.63 -44.51 -12.59
C PRO A 21 32.27 -45.40 -11.51
N ASP A 22 32.03 -45.04 -10.24
CA ASP A 22 32.17 -45.96 -9.12
C ASP A 22 30.79 -46.31 -8.53
N THR A 23 30.49 -47.60 -8.55
CA THR A 23 29.40 -48.29 -7.84
C THR A 23 29.89 -48.86 -6.51
N ASN A 24 28.91 -49.06 -5.60
CA ASN A 24 28.94 -49.75 -4.30
C ASN A 24 29.19 -48.79 -3.13
N ASP A 25 28.39 -48.76 -2.06
CA ASP A 25 27.77 -49.89 -1.38
C ASP A 25 26.49 -49.48 -0.63
N GLU A 26 25.64 -50.47 -0.41
CA GLU A 26 24.39 -50.40 0.36
C GLU A 26 24.63 -50.00 1.82
N GLY A 27 23.70 -49.21 2.37
CA GLY A 27 23.72 -48.80 3.77
C GLY A 27 22.42 -48.15 4.21
N THR A 28 21.32 -48.88 4.09
CA THR A 28 19.99 -48.57 4.68
C THR A 28 20.11 -48.04 6.11
N SER A 29 19.78 -46.76 6.35
CA SER A 29 19.42 -46.28 7.70
C SER A 29 18.85 -44.84 7.71
N GLU A 30 17.52 -44.73 7.65
CA GLU A 30 16.76 -43.69 8.35
C GLU A 30 15.40 -44.30 8.72
N PRO A 31 14.69 -43.86 9.79
CA PRO A 31 14.98 -42.72 10.66
C PRO A 31 14.95 -43.08 12.16
N LYS A 32 15.87 -42.52 12.96
CA LYS A 32 15.76 -42.57 14.42
C LYS A 32 15.43 -41.18 14.95
N LEU A 33 14.14 -40.97 15.20
CA LEU A 33 13.65 -39.84 15.99
C LEU A 33 14.39 -39.79 17.34
N PRO A 34 14.91 -38.63 17.75
CA PRO A 34 15.36 -38.44 19.13
C PRO A 34 14.15 -38.38 20.07
N PRO A 35 14.24 -38.92 21.30
CA PRO A 35 13.17 -38.85 22.28
C PRO A 35 12.93 -37.40 22.73
N PRO A 36 11.68 -37.03 23.08
CA PRO A 36 11.37 -35.70 23.59
C PRO A 36 11.62 -35.69 25.09
N ASP A 37 12.63 -34.96 25.56
CA ASP A 37 12.73 -34.59 26.99
C ASP A 37 13.65 -33.36 27.12
N LEU A 38 13.03 -32.18 27.11
CA LEU A 38 13.58 -30.97 27.72
C LEU A 38 12.61 -30.54 28.82
N PRO A 39 13.06 -30.45 30.08
CA PRO A 39 12.20 -30.03 31.17
C PRO A 39 11.86 -28.54 31.04
N ILE A 40 10.56 -28.26 31.11
CA ILE A 40 10.00 -26.93 31.30
C ILE A 40 10.58 -26.37 32.60
N ALA A 41 11.45 -25.35 32.50
CA ALA A 41 11.87 -24.56 33.63
C ALA A 41 10.66 -23.76 34.14
N ALA A 42 9.91 -24.36 35.06
CA ALA A 42 8.90 -23.69 35.86
C ALA A 42 9.59 -22.60 36.67
N HIS A 43 9.19 -21.34 36.43
CA HIS A 43 9.49 -20.27 37.37
C HIS A 43 8.84 -20.61 38.72
N GLN A 44 9.72 -20.82 39.68
CA GLN A 44 9.41 -21.06 41.07
C GLN A 44 8.71 -19.81 41.63
N ALA A 45 7.40 -19.93 41.83
CA ALA A 45 6.61 -18.97 42.58
C ALA A 45 7.11 -18.95 44.03
N GLN A 46 7.83 -17.91 44.42
CA GLN A 46 8.10 -17.61 45.81
C GLN A 46 6.84 -17.04 46.45
N LYS A 47 6.10 -17.94 47.08
CA LYS A 47 5.09 -17.69 48.12
C LYS A 47 5.81 -17.07 49.33
N LEU A 48 5.65 -15.76 49.53
CA LEU A 48 5.90 -15.11 50.81
C LEU A 48 4.56 -14.89 51.50
N GLU A 49 4.30 -15.76 52.46
CA GLU A 49 3.23 -15.63 53.45
C GLU A 49 3.51 -14.44 54.35
N VAL A 50 2.59 -13.48 54.33
CA VAL A 50 2.27 -12.59 55.44
C VAL A 50 0.74 -12.53 55.39
N GLY A 51 -0.02 -13.05 56.35
CA GLY A 51 0.18 -12.93 57.78
C GLY A 51 -0.94 -12.04 58.30
N SER A 52 -2.01 -12.72 58.74
CA SER A 52 -3.11 -12.23 59.58
C SER A 52 -3.88 -10.98 59.14
N THR A 53 -5.10 -11.25 58.66
CA THR A 53 -6.33 -10.59 59.10
C THR A 53 -6.20 -10.12 60.55
N THR A 54 -6.29 -8.83 60.80
CA THR A 54 -6.73 -8.32 62.10
C THR A 54 -7.78 -7.27 61.85
N GLU A 55 -8.93 -7.55 62.44
CA GLU A 55 -10.18 -6.84 62.35
C GLU A 55 -9.99 -5.38 62.73
N ALA A 56 -10.52 -4.48 61.90
CA ALA A 56 -10.84 -3.14 62.35
C ALA A 56 -12.13 -3.23 63.17
N THR A 57 -11.99 -3.43 64.48
CA THR A 57 -13.05 -3.15 65.45
C THR A 57 -13.40 -1.68 65.38
N LEU A 58 -14.64 -1.39 64.98
CA LEU A 58 -15.26 -0.08 65.11
C LEU A 58 -15.61 0.13 66.59
N ASP A 59 -14.91 1.06 67.26
CA ASP A 59 -15.40 1.68 68.49
C ASP A 59 -15.61 3.19 68.24
N PRO A 60 -16.76 3.76 68.64
CA PRO A 60 -17.19 5.09 68.20
C PRO A 60 -16.77 6.16 69.21
N ALA A 61 -15.53 6.62 69.13
CA ALA A 61 -15.14 7.90 69.75
C ALA A 61 -13.85 8.39 69.10
N GLY A 62 -13.89 9.59 68.51
CA GLY A 62 -12.76 10.19 67.81
C GLY A 62 -11.49 10.23 68.64
N GLY A 63 -10.43 9.60 68.14
CA GLY A 63 -9.10 9.60 68.74
C GLY A 63 -8.03 9.22 67.71
N SER A 64 -7.09 10.14 67.47
CA SER A 64 -6.03 10.07 66.45
C SER A 64 -5.16 8.81 66.54
N GLN A 65 -4.83 8.20 65.39
CA GLN A 65 -3.89 7.08 65.31
C GLN A 65 -2.46 7.56 65.06
N ARG A 66 -1.48 6.97 65.77
CA ARG A 66 -0.04 7.21 65.61
C ARG A 66 0.62 6.05 64.87
N PHE A 67 1.41 6.36 63.84
CA PHE A 67 2.26 5.39 63.13
C PHE A 67 3.69 5.95 62.95
N GLY A 68 4.73 5.18 63.29
CA GLY A 68 6.12 5.40 62.85
C GLY A 68 7.21 5.40 63.94
N PRO A 69 8.41 4.81 63.70
CA PRO A 69 9.47 4.64 64.70
C PRO A 69 10.35 5.89 64.92
N THR A 70 10.69 6.13 66.18
CA THR A 70 11.53 7.21 66.69
C THR A 70 13.01 7.01 66.32
N ALA A 71 13.57 7.85 65.44
CA ALA A 71 14.92 8.42 65.51
C ALA A 71 15.31 9.07 64.15
N SER A 72 15.35 10.40 64.13
CA SER A 72 15.79 11.26 63.02
C SER A 72 15.02 11.11 61.70
N GLY A 73 13.77 11.54 61.71
CA GLY A 73 12.92 11.70 60.52
C GLY A 73 11.70 12.55 60.89
N LEU A 74 11.15 13.29 59.93
CA LEU A 74 10.03 14.23 60.11
C LEU A 74 8.80 13.54 60.75
N ASP A 75 8.25 14.14 61.81
CA ASP A 75 6.98 13.74 62.40
C ASP A 75 5.82 14.28 61.54
N PHE A 76 4.93 13.39 61.09
CA PHE A 76 3.69 13.76 60.41
C PHE A 76 2.50 13.60 61.35
N THR A 77 1.76 14.67 61.57
CA THR A 77 0.45 14.64 62.22
C THR A 77 -0.64 14.81 61.16
N LEU A 78 -1.43 13.76 60.92
CA LEU A 78 -2.69 13.86 60.17
C LEU A 78 -3.77 14.42 61.11
N SER A 79 -4.04 15.72 60.99
CA SER A 79 -5.29 16.30 61.50
C SER A 79 -6.37 16.12 60.45
N ASP A 80 -7.55 15.65 60.87
CA ASP A 80 -8.76 15.73 60.05
C ASP A 80 -8.93 17.19 59.62
N ALA A 81 -8.85 17.45 58.31
CA ALA A 81 -9.18 18.75 57.78
C ALA A 81 -10.69 18.89 57.91
N ASP A 82 -11.15 19.66 58.91
CA ASP A 82 -12.49 20.23 58.89
C ASP A 82 -12.74 20.72 57.48
N ALA A 83 -13.78 20.18 56.83
CA ALA A 83 -14.20 20.65 55.52
C ALA A 83 -14.28 22.18 55.63
N PRO A 84 -13.59 22.96 54.77
CA PRO A 84 -13.74 24.40 54.83
C PRO A 84 -15.24 24.63 54.74
N LYS A 85 -15.83 25.20 55.81
CA LYS A 85 -17.17 25.80 55.73
C LYS A 85 -17.10 26.57 54.44
N ARG A 86 -17.90 26.15 53.45
CA ARG A 86 -17.97 26.79 52.15
C ARG A 86 -18.23 28.24 52.50
N GLY A 87 -17.16 29.03 52.53
CA GLY A 87 -17.26 30.45 52.77
C GLY A 87 -18.24 30.85 51.72
N SER A 88 -19.38 31.43 52.15
CA SER A 88 -20.33 32.02 51.23
C SER A 88 -19.47 32.75 50.23
N SER A 89 -19.39 32.20 49.01
CA SER A 89 -18.73 32.87 47.92
C SER A 89 -19.31 34.26 47.96
N SER A 90 -18.43 35.25 48.07
CA SER A 90 -18.74 36.64 47.80
C SER A 90 -19.89 36.67 46.81
N SER A 91 -21.08 37.05 47.29
CA SER A 91 -22.14 37.49 46.39
C SER A 91 -21.46 38.59 45.60
N GLU A 92 -21.12 38.30 44.35
CA GLU A 92 -20.72 39.34 43.42
C GLU A 92 -21.87 40.35 43.51
N GLN A 93 -21.59 41.55 44.03
CA GLN A 93 -22.62 42.58 44.14
C GLN A 93 -23.22 42.74 42.75
N GLU A 94 -24.47 42.29 42.58
CA GLU A 94 -25.23 42.54 41.37
C GLU A 94 -25.19 44.06 41.16
N THR A 95 -24.52 44.47 40.09
CA THR A 95 -24.46 45.89 39.72
C THR A 95 -25.88 46.31 39.42
N GLN A 96 -26.39 47.35 40.08
CA GLN A 96 -27.76 47.82 39.86
C GLN A 96 -27.91 48.24 38.40
N THR A 97 -28.69 47.49 37.64
CA THR A 97 -29.07 47.83 36.26
C THR A 97 -30.40 48.55 36.27
N GLU A 98 -30.44 49.78 35.76
CA GLU A 98 -31.68 50.50 35.50
C GLU A 98 -32.25 50.06 34.15
N ALA A 99 -33.56 49.82 34.08
CA ALA A 99 -34.21 49.41 32.84
C ALA A 99 -34.28 50.61 31.87
N LEU A 100 -33.86 50.42 30.62
CA LEU A 100 -33.98 51.47 29.60
C LEU A 100 -35.45 51.88 29.43
N SER A 101 -35.68 53.18 29.24
CA SER A 101 -37.02 53.68 28.94
C SER A 101 -37.51 53.15 27.59
N ALA A 102 -38.83 53.07 27.41
CA ALA A 102 -39.42 52.54 26.17
C ALA A 102 -39.01 53.33 24.92
N GLU A 103 -38.75 54.63 25.06
CA GLU A 103 -38.29 55.49 23.96
C GLU A 103 -36.83 55.21 23.58
N GLU A 104 -35.95 55.03 24.57
CA GLU A 104 -34.54 54.68 24.31
C GLU A 104 -34.41 53.28 23.71
N ALA A 105 -35.22 52.33 24.19
CA ALA A 105 -35.30 51.00 23.60
C ALA A 105 -35.78 51.04 22.14
N ALA A 106 -36.81 51.83 21.83
CA ALA A 106 -37.29 52.01 20.47
C ALA A 106 -36.25 52.67 19.54
N ALA A 107 -35.51 53.66 20.05
CA ALA A 107 -34.44 54.32 19.31
C ALA A 107 -33.26 53.37 18.99
N LEU A 108 -32.94 52.45 19.91
CA LEU A 108 -31.95 51.40 19.67
C LEU A 108 -32.44 50.35 18.68
N LEU A 109 -33.71 49.94 18.77
CA LEU A 109 -34.31 48.98 17.83
C LEU A 109 -34.43 49.55 16.41
N ALA A 110 -34.67 50.85 16.25
CA ALA A 110 -34.73 51.51 14.95
C ALA A 110 -33.38 51.54 14.21
N ARG A 111 -32.27 51.16 14.86
CA ARG A 111 -30.95 51.00 14.22
C ARG A 111 -30.75 49.64 13.56
N LEU A 112 -31.63 48.67 13.83
CA LEU A 112 -31.56 47.35 13.20
C LEU A 112 -32.06 47.44 11.75
N PRO A 113 -31.42 46.75 10.79
CA PRO A 113 -31.96 46.64 9.44
C PRO A 113 -33.30 45.89 9.45
N ASP A 114 -34.18 46.21 8.51
CA ASP A 114 -35.46 45.52 8.35
C ASP A 114 -35.25 44.01 8.24
N LEU A 115 -35.90 43.26 9.13
CA LEU A 115 -35.86 41.81 9.07
C LEU A 115 -36.69 41.34 7.86
N PRO A 116 -36.20 40.34 7.11
CA PRO A 116 -37.00 39.75 6.03
C PRO A 116 -38.29 39.19 6.61
N THR A 117 -39.40 39.40 5.91
CA THR A 117 -40.70 38.87 6.30
C THR A 117 -40.60 37.34 6.35
N ALA A 118 -40.59 36.77 7.55
CA ALA A 118 -40.67 35.33 7.72
C ALA A 118 -42.09 34.91 7.34
N ASP A 119 -42.22 34.02 6.35
CA ASP A 119 -43.46 33.29 6.15
C ASP A 119 -43.75 32.52 7.44
N THR A 120 -44.77 32.95 8.18
CA THR A 120 -45.27 32.25 9.35
C THR A 120 -45.98 30.97 8.88
N ALA A 121 -45.22 29.97 8.45
CA ALA A 121 -45.71 28.61 8.42
C ALA A 121 -45.69 28.11 9.87
N ASP A 122 -46.87 27.94 10.48
CA ASP A 122 -47.04 27.53 11.88
C ASP A 122 -46.34 26.20 12.24
N PHE A 123 -45.86 25.41 11.27
CA PHE A 123 -44.96 24.30 11.51
C PHE A 123 -44.26 23.85 10.22
N ALA A 124 -42.92 23.79 10.22
CA ALA A 124 -42.15 23.19 9.12
C ALA A 124 -42.21 21.65 9.22
N LEU A 125 -43.23 21.03 8.61
CA LEU A 125 -43.33 19.57 8.52
C LEU A 125 -42.19 19.03 7.65
N ARG A 126 -41.44 18.04 8.16
CA ARG A 126 -40.42 17.35 7.35
C ARG A 126 -41.07 16.69 6.13
N ALA A 127 -40.31 16.58 5.05
CA ALA A 127 -40.70 15.78 3.89
C ALA A 127 -41.12 14.37 4.34
N ALA A 128 -42.27 13.90 3.84
CA ALA A 128 -42.80 12.59 4.20
C ALA A 128 -41.82 11.47 3.81
N THR A 129 -41.71 10.46 4.68
CA THR A 129 -40.89 9.27 4.43
C THR A 129 -41.36 8.54 3.17
N LEU A 130 -40.41 7.96 2.41
CA LEU A 130 -40.73 7.15 1.24
C LEU A 130 -41.70 6.02 1.64
N LYS A 131 -42.74 5.80 0.82
CA LYS A 131 -43.71 4.73 1.06
C LYS A 131 -43.00 3.37 1.03
N PRO A 132 -43.44 2.39 1.83
CA PRO A 132 -42.94 1.02 1.74
C PRO A 132 -43.03 0.50 0.30
N PRO A 133 -42.08 -0.32 -0.17
CA PRO A 133 -42.15 -0.94 -1.48
C PRO A 133 -43.44 -1.77 -1.58
N LEU A 134 -44.15 -1.65 -2.69
CA LEU A 134 -45.31 -2.48 -2.99
C LEU A 134 -44.85 -3.93 -3.11
N ALA A 135 -45.58 -4.87 -2.50
CA ALA A 135 -45.33 -6.28 -2.71
C ALA A 135 -45.47 -6.61 -4.21
N GLY A 136 -44.54 -7.40 -4.74
CA GLY A 136 -44.61 -7.88 -6.11
C GLY A 136 -45.86 -8.75 -6.33
N SER A 137 -46.28 -8.89 -7.58
CA SER A 137 -47.36 -9.81 -7.94
C SER A 137 -46.89 -11.26 -7.85
N ASP A 138 -47.61 -12.10 -7.10
CA ASP A 138 -47.39 -13.54 -7.08
C ASP A 138 -47.84 -14.17 -8.41
N VAL A 139 -46.90 -14.73 -9.16
CA VAL A 139 -47.19 -15.51 -10.37
C VAL A 139 -47.26 -16.99 -9.99
N GLN A 140 -48.47 -17.54 -9.91
CA GLN A 140 -48.71 -18.96 -9.66
C GLN A 140 -48.43 -19.75 -10.95
N THR A 141 -47.18 -20.23 -11.12
CA THR A 141 -46.86 -21.24 -12.15
C THR A 141 -47.06 -22.64 -11.57
N PRO A 142 -47.66 -23.58 -12.31
CA PRO A 142 -47.81 -24.96 -11.85
C PRO A 142 -46.43 -25.60 -11.64
N PHE A 143 -46.29 -26.35 -10.55
CA PHE A 143 -45.14 -27.22 -10.33
C PHE A 143 -45.56 -28.69 -10.53
N PRO A 144 -44.85 -29.48 -11.35
CA PRO A 144 -43.66 -29.10 -12.13
C PRO A 144 -44.01 -28.19 -13.32
N PRO A 145 -43.08 -27.33 -13.79
CA PRO A 145 -43.31 -26.50 -14.96
C PRO A 145 -43.69 -27.38 -16.17
N ASN A 146 -44.76 -27.00 -16.88
CA ASN A 146 -45.20 -27.68 -18.11
C ASN A 146 -44.23 -27.50 -19.28
N ASP A 147 -43.20 -26.68 -19.10
CA ASP A 147 -42.11 -26.55 -20.04
C ASP A 147 -41.17 -27.76 -19.87
N THR A 148 -41.49 -28.88 -20.52
CA THR A 148 -40.45 -29.77 -21.01
C THR A 148 -39.67 -29.02 -22.08
N LEU A 149 -38.80 -28.11 -21.63
CA LEU A 149 -37.76 -27.56 -22.49
C LEU A 149 -37.02 -28.77 -23.07
N PRO A 150 -36.88 -28.85 -24.41
CA PRO A 150 -36.06 -29.90 -24.99
C PRO A 150 -34.67 -29.83 -24.31
N PRO A 151 -34.07 -30.98 -23.95
CA PRO A 151 -32.71 -30.97 -23.44
C PRO A 151 -31.84 -30.19 -24.43
N PRO A 152 -30.93 -29.33 -23.96
CA PRO A 152 -30.12 -28.50 -24.85
C PRO A 152 -29.49 -29.39 -25.91
N THR A 153 -29.91 -29.21 -27.16
CA THR A 153 -29.43 -30.03 -28.27
C THR A 153 -27.94 -29.73 -28.44
N ALA A 154 -27.13 -30.75 -28.73
CA ALA A 154 -25.69 -30.56 -28.97
C ALA A 154 -25.41 -29.47 -30.02
N GLU A 155 -26.32 -29.27 -30.98
CA GLU A 155 -26.29 -28.19 -31.98
C GLU A 155 -26.39 -26.78 -31.39
N ALA A 156 -27.18 -26.57 -30.34
CA ALA A 156 -27.26 -25.27 -29.64
C ALA A 156 -25.99 -24.96 -28.83
N LEU A 157 -25.26 -26.01 -28.42
CA LEU A 157 -23.93 -25.92 -27.81
C LEU A 157 -22.78 -25.89 -28.86
N ALA A 158 -23.06 -26.28 -30.11
CA ALA A 158 -22.09 -26.43 -31.19
C ALA A 158 -22.13 -25.31 -32.24
N GLN A 159 -22.98 -24.28 -32.08
CA GLN A 159 -22.81 -23.09 -32.90
C GLN A 159 -21.42 -22.50 -32.60
N PRO A 160 -20.60 -22.18 -33.62
CA PRO A 160 -19.34 -21.49 -33.43
C PRO A 160 -19.65 -20.09 -32.90
N SER A 161 -19.80 -19.99 -31.59
CA SER A 161 -19.87 -18.73 -30.88
C SER A 161 -18.57 -17.99 -31.13
N VAL A 162 -18.62 -16.70 -31.43
CA VAL A 162 -17.42 -15.88 -31.58
C VAL A 162 -16.55 -16.03 -30.34
N LEU A 163 -15.26 -16.36 -30.51
CA LEU A 163 -14.35 -16.49 -29.39
C LEU A 163 -14.09 -15.10 -28.81
N LYS A 164 -14.29 -14.92 -27.51
CA LYS A 164 -14.06 -13.66 -26.80
C LYS A 164 -13.17 -13.93 -25.59
N VAL A 165 -12.35 -12.94 -25.23
CA VAL A 165 -11.69 -12.92 -23.92
C VAL A 165 -12.65 -12.28 -22.93
N LEU A 166 -13.06 -13.05 -21.92
CA LEU A 166 -14.03 -12.62 -20.91
C LEU A 166 -13.37 -11.91 -19.74
N ARG A 167 -12.22 -12.42 -19.31
CA ARG A 167 -11.49 -11.90 -18.16
C ARG A 167 -9.99 -11.99 -18.40
N TYR A 168 -9.28 -10.97 -17.93
CA TYR A 168 -7.83 -10.93 -17.98
C TYR A 168 -7.30 -10.16 -16.76
N GLN A 169 -6.21 -10.66 -16.18
CA GLN A 169 -5.53 -10.08 -15.04
C GLN A 169 -4.01 -10.25 -15.21
N PRO A 170 -3.21 -9.28 -14.74
CA PRO A 170 -3.57 -8.03 -14.07
C PRO A 170 -4.03 -6.92 -15.03
N GLN A 171 -4.50 -5.80 -14.47
CA GLN A 171 -4.91 -4.59 -15.20
C GLN A 171 -4.39 -3.36 -14.46
N GLY A 172 -4.03 -2.30 -15.21
CA GLY A 172 -3.53 -1.05 -14.63
C GLY A 172 -2.12 -1.18 -14.04
N VAL A 173 -1.85 -0.40 -12.99
CA VAL A 173 -0.55 -0.38 -12.29
C VAL A 173 -0.60 -1.33 -11.09
N VAL A 174 0.23 -2.37 -11.09
CA VAL A 174 0.25 -3.40 -10.03
C VAL A 174 1.68 -3.77 -9.65
N ALA A 175 2.00 -3.71 -8.36
CA ALA A 175 3.34 -3.99 -7.84
C ALA A 175 3.65 -5.50 -7.79
N ASP A 176 2.77 -6.28 -7.17
CA ASP A 176 2.98 -7.70 -6.98
C ASP A 176 2.11 -8.51 -7.96
N ILE A 177 2.78 -9.17 -8.90
CA ILE A 177 2.15 -9.91 -9.99
C ILE A 177 2.68 -11.35 -9.96
N PRO A 178 2.11 -12.22 -9.09
CA PRO A 178 2.57 -13.60 -8.98
C PRO A 178 2.14 -14.46 -10.18
N LYS A 179 1.09 -14.05 -10.91
CA LYS A 179 0.59 -14.74 -12.10
C LYS A 179 -0.24 -13.82 -12.99
N LEU A 180 -0.30 -14.16 -14.27
CA LEU A 180 -1.25 -13.59 -15.22
C LEU A 180 -2.34 -14.64 -15.49
N SER A 181 -3.59 -14.23 -15.65
CA SER A 181 -4.72 -15.13 -15.89
C SER A 181 -5.62 -14.57 -16.98
N VAL A 182 -6.06 -15.43 -17.90
CA VAL A 182 -6.91 -15.08 -19.04
C VAL A 182 -7.98 -16.15 -19.20
N THR A 183 -9.23 -15.74 -19.29
CA THR A 183 -10.37 -16.64 -19.47
C THR A 183 -11.07 -16.35 -20.78
N PHE A 184 -11.22 -17.37 -21.62
CA PHE A 184 -11.90 -17.32 -22.91
C PHE A 184 -13.39 -17.72 -22.78
N SER A 185 -14.21 -17.34 -23.75
CA SER A 185 -15.64 -17.69 -23.79
C SER A 185 -15.88 -19.18 -24.06
N SER A 186 -14.97 -19.83 -24.78
CA SER A 186 -15.10 -21.20 -25.27
C SER A 186 -13.87 -22.05 -24.88
N PRO A 187 -14.02 -23.39 -24.75
CA PRO A 187 -12.91 -24.29 -24.47
C PRO A 187 -11.81 -24.20 -25.55
N MET A 188 -10.58 -23.91 -25.13
CA MET A 188 -9.39 -23.75 -25.96
C MET A 188 -8.53 -25.00 -26.03
N VAL A 189 -8.61 -25.85 -25.00
CA VAL A 189 -7.94 -27.15 -24.95
C VAL A 189 -8.96 -28.23 -24.62
N PRO A 190 -8.75 -29.48 -25.09
CA PRO A 190 -9.62 -30.59 -24.75
C PRO A 190 -9.63 -30.82 -23.23
N LEU A 191 -10.72 -31.39 -22.73
CA LEU A 191 -10.82 -31.80 -21.33
C LEU A 191 -9.97 -33.06 -21.12
N THR A 192 -8.69 -32.86 -20.84
CA THR A 192 -7.72 -33.92 -20.56
C THR A 192 -7.18 -33.79 -19.13
N SER A 193 -6.26 -34.67 -18.74
CA SER A 193 -5.56 -34.50 -17.46
C SER A 193 -4.82 -33.16 -17.42
N VAL A 194 -4.72 -32.54 -16.23
CA VAL A 194 -4.04 -31.23 -16.04
C VAL A 194 -2.60 -31.28 -16.57
N SER A 195 -1.92 -32.42 -16.40
CA SER A 195 -0.57 -32.66 -16.90
C SER A 195 -0.44 -32.60 -18.43
N GLU A 196 -1.47 -33.01 -19.16
CA GLU A 196 -1.50 -32.94 -20.63
C GLU A 196 -1.89 -31.56 -21.13
N ALA A 197 -2.75 -30.84 -20.37
CA ALA A 197 -3.13 -29.48 -20.69
C ALA A 197 -1.92 -28.52 -20.70
N HIS A 198 -0.90 -28.76 -19.86
CA HIS A 198 0.37 -28.00 -19.87
C HIS A 198 1.14 -28.06 -21.20
N LYS A 199 0.88 -29.05 -22.08
CA LYS A 199 1.53 -29.19 -23.38
C LYS A 199 0.73 -28.55 -24.52
N GLY A 200 -0.45 -28.00 -24.23
CA GLY A 200 -1.29 -27.35 -25.22
C GLY A 200 -0.63 -26.11 -25.82
N ALA A 201 -0.90 -25.85 -27.10
CA ALA A 201 -0.42 -24.64 -27.75
C ALA A 201 -0.95 -23.39 -27.04
N VAL A 202 -0.06 -22.45 -26.73
CA VAL A 202 -0.41 -21.18 -26.07
C VAL A 202 -0.74 -20.13 -27.13
N PRO A 203 -1.98 -19.60 -27.19
CA PRO A 203 -2.37 -18.62 -28.21
C PRO A 203 -1.96 -17.18 -27.87
N LEU A 204 -1.29 -16.97 -26.73
CA LEU A 204 -0.90 -15.66 -26.22
C LEU A 204 0.58 -15.38 -26.42
N SER A 205 0.89 -14.11 -26.63
CA SER A 205 2.24 -13.54 -26.64
C SER A 205 2.34 -12.46 -25.56
N LEU A 206 3.54 -12.30 -25.01
CA LEU A 206 3.84 -11.34 -23.95
C LEU A 206 5.08 -10.52 -24.33
N GLU A 207 4.96 -9.20 -24.27
CA GLU A 207 6.04 -8.26 -24.56
C GLU A 207 6.22 -7.27 -23.40
N PRO A 208 7.43 -7.06 -22.87
CA PRO A 208 8.66 -7.79 -23.18
C PRO A 208 8.58 -9.27 -22.78
N GLN A 209 9.41 -10.10 -23.42
CA GLN A 209 9.46 -11.54 -23.16
C GLN A 209 9.83 -11.80 -21.69
N LEU A 210 8.99 -12.56 -20.98
CA LEU A 210 9.28 -13.02 -19.62
C LEU A 210 9.64 -14.50 -19.62
N GLU A 211 10.56 -14.86 -18.74
CA GLU A 211 10.84 -16.25 -18.37
C GLU A 211 9.71 -16.75 -17.46
N GLY A 212 9.11 -17.89 -17.81
CA GLY A 212 8.01 -18.46 -17.06
C GLY A 212 7.34 -19.60 -17.79
N GLU A 213 6.27 -20.11 -17.18
CA GLU A 213 5.50 -21.23 -17.71
C GLU A 213 4.04 -20.87 -17.90
N TRP A 214 3.50 -21.27 -19.05
CA TRP A 214 2.07 -21.22 -19.31
C TRP A 214 1.41 -22.51 -18.86
N ARG A 215 0.26 -22.38 -18.18
CA ARG A 215 -0.48 -23.49 -17.59
C ARG A 215 -1.97 -23.27 -17.76
N TRP A 216 -2.66 -24.22 -18.37
CA TRP A 216 -4.11 -24.23 -18.39
C TRP A 216 -4.64 -24.66 -17.02
N LEU A 217 -5.43 -23.80 -16.38
CA LEU A 217 -6.09 -24.12 -15.11
C LEU A 217 -7.37 -24.94 -15.36
N ASP A 218 -8.07 -24.63 -16.44
CA ASP A 218 -9.23 -25.34 -16.95
C ASP A 218 -9.23 -25.25 -18.49
N THR A 219 -10.25 -25.79 -19.16
CA THR A 219 -10.29 -25.78 -20.63
C THR A 219 -10.44 -24.39 -21.25
N LYS A 220 -10.78 -23.36 -20.47
CA LYS A 220 -11.03 -21.97 -20.89
C LYS A 220 -10.08 -20.96 -20.26
N THR A 221 -9.39 -21.30 -19.18
CA THR A 221 -8.58 -20.37 -18.38
C THR A 221 -7.11 -20.74 -18.47
N LEU A 222 -6.33 -19.81 -19.02
CA LEU A 222 -4.89 -19.91 -19.17
C LEU A 222 -4.19 -19.01 -18.15
N GLN A 223 -3.17 -19.54 -17.47
CA GLN A 223 -2.34 -18.81 -16.53
C GLN A 223 -0.88 -18.80 -16.96
N PHE A 224 -0.19 -17.69 -16.71
CA PHE A 224 1.26 -17.59 -16.82
C PHE A 224 1.87 -17.40 -15.44
N LEU A 225 2.84 -18.25 -15.10
CA LEU A 225 3.62 -18.16 -13.87
C LEU A 225 5.03 -17.72 -14.23
N PRO A 226 5.42 -16.46 -13.94
CA PRO A 226 6.77 -15.99 -14.19
C PRO A 226 7.77 -16.71 -13.27
N SER A 227 8.96 -17.02 -13.77
CA SER A 227 10.04 -17.67 -12.99
C SER A 227 10.74 -16.71 -12.04
N LYS A 228 10.65 -15.40 -12.31
CA LYS A 228 11.25 -14.32 -11.52
C LYS A 228 10.23 -13.19 -11.33
N PRO A 229 10.37 -12.36 -10.29
CA PRO A 229 9.56 -11.15 -10.15
C PRO A 229 9.67 -10.26 -11.40
N LEU A 230 8.56 -9.64 -11.79
CA LEU A 230 8.52 -8.75 -12.93
C LEU A 230 9.40 -7.51 -12.67
N ALA A 231 10.04 -7.03 -13.73
CA ALA A 231 10.79 -5.78 -13.66
C ALA A 231 9.86 -4.62 -13.27
N MET A 232 10.28 -3.82 -12.29
CA MET A 232 9.58 -2.58 -11.91
C MET A 232 9.73 -1.52 -13.01
N SER A 233 8.93 -0.45 -12.96
CA SER A 233 8.92 0.62 -13.96
C SER A 233 8.84 0.09 -15.41
N THR A 234 8.02 -0.92 -15.66
CA THR A 234 7.93 -1.58 -16.96
C THR A 234 6.47 -1.77 -17.39
N ARG A 235 6.21 -1.52 -18.68
CA ARG A 235 4.91 -1.78 -19.32
C ARG A 235 4.96 -3.13 -20.03
N PHE A 236 3.97 -3.96 -19.74
CA PHE A 236 3.80 -5.28 -20.34
C PHE A 236 2.55 -5.31 -21.20
N VAL A 237 2.64 -5.91 -22.38
CA VAL A 237 1.56 -6.09 -23.34
C VAL A 237 1.34 -7.57 -23.55
N VAL A 238 0.12 -8.02 -23.35
CA VAL A 238 -0.29 -9.39 -23.64
C VAL A 238 -1.23 -9.36 -24.84
N SER A 239 -1.02 -10.23 -25.83
CA SER A 239 -1.87 -10.27 -27.02
C SER A 239 -2.19 -11.67 -27.52
N ALA A 240 -3.43 -11.84 -27.99
CA ALA A 240 -3.91 -12.97 -28.77
C ALA A 240 -4.07 -12.54 -30.23
N LYS A 241 -3.54 -13.33 -31.16
CA LYS A 241 -3.64 -13.03 -32.59
C LYS A 241 -5.05 -13.24 -33.11
N LYS A 242 -5.47 -12.39 -34.06
CA LYS A 242 -6.66 -12.63 -34.89
C LYS A 242 -6.59 -14.03 -35.52
N GLY A 243 -7.71 -14.73 -35.55
CA GLY A 243 -7.80 -16.08 -36.09
C GLY A 243 -7.43 -17.19 -35.11
N THR A 244 -7.17 -16.86 -33.83
CA THR A 244 -7.04 -17.86 -32.76
C THR A 244 -8.30 -18.71 -32.70
N LYS A 245 -8.15 -20.03 -32.74
CA LYS A 245 -9.26 -20.99 -32.75
C LYS A 245 -9.39 -21.68 -31.40
N SER A 246 -10.63 -21.93 -30.99
CA SER A 246 -10.96 -22.78 -29.85
C SER A 246 -11.06 -24.24 -30.29
N GLU A 247 -11.10 -25.15 -29.31
CA GLU A 247 -11.34 -26.59 -29.54
C GLU A 247 -12.71 -26.84 -30.19
N THR A 248 -13.70 -26.01 -29.84
CA THR A 248 -15.05 -26.05 -30.41
C THR A 248 -15.19 -25.37 -31.77
N GLY A 249 -14.09 -24.90 -32.37
CA GLY A 249 -14.09 -24.21 -33.67
C GLY A 249 -14.48 -22.72 -33.64
N ALA A 250 -14.69 -22.14 -32.45
CA ALA A 250 -14.87 -20.70 -32.29
C ALA A 250 -13.61 -19.96 -32.72
N ILE A 251 -13.76 -18.79 -33.35
CA ILE A 251 -12.62 -18.00 -33.85
C ILE A 251 -12.63 -16.62 -33.22
N LEU A 252 -11.45 -16.14 -32.85
CA LEU A 252 -11.23 -14.77 -32.42
C LEU A 252 -11.15 -13.87 -33.67
N GLU A 253 -12.22 -13.14 -33.97
CA GLU A 253 -12.37 -12.36 -35.21
C GLU A 253 -11.42 -11.17 -35.31
N GLU A 254 -11.00 -10.62 -34.17
CA GLU A 254 -10.11 -9.46 -34.04
C GLU A 254 -8.96 -9.78 -33.10
N ALA A 255 -7.78 -9.19 -33.32
CA ALA A 255 -6.70 -9.36 -32.36
C ALA A 255 -7.09 -8.75 -31.02
N PHE A 256 -6.80 -9.45 -29.93
CA PHE A 256 -7.06 -8.96 -28.59
C PHE A 256 -5.74 -8.61 -27.93
N SER A 257 -5.62 -7.42 -27.37
CA SER A 257 -4.43 -7.01 -26.64
C SER A 257 -4.80 -6.13 -25.46
N TRP A 258 -4.13 -6.32 -24.33
CA TRP A 258 -4.21 -5.42 -23.20
C TRP A 258 -2.81 -5.18 -22.63
N ALA A 259 -2.68 -4.09 -21.87
CA ALA A 259 -1.44 -3.74 -21.21
C ALA A 259 -1.66 -3.58 -19.71
N PHE A 260 -0.60 -3.84 -18.96
CA PHE A 260 -0.49 -3.52 -17.54
C PHE A 260 0.92 -2.98 -17.27
N GLU A 261 1.07 -2.29 -16.15
CA GLU A 261 2.33 -1.63 -15.77
C GLU A 261 2.73 -2.05 -14.37
N THR A 262 4.04 -2.17 -14.14
CA THR A 262 4.59 -2.19 -12.78
C THR A 262 4.83 -0.76 -12.29
N PRO A 263 4.78 -0.49 -10.97
CA PRO A 263 4.93 0.85 -10.42
C PRO A 263 6.22 1.52 -10.87
N ARG A 264 6.12 2.82 -11.15
CA ARG A 264 7.25 3.68 -11.45
C ARG A 264 8.02 3.98 -10.17
N ILE A 265 9.30 4.32 -10.32
CA ILE A 265 10.16 4.69 -9.20
C ILE A 265 9.53 5.81 -8.36
N ASN A 266 9.57 5.67 -7.05
CA ASN A 266 9.03 6.63 -6.11
C ASN A 266 10.08 7.08 -5.09
N LEU A 267 10.00 8.35 -4.68
CA LEU A 267 10.84 8.92 -3.64
C LEU A 267 10.32 8.46 -2.27
N THR A 268 11.16 7.78 -1.50
CA THR A 268 10.78 7.17 -0.21
C THR A 268 11.37 7.87 0.99
N GLY A 269 12.49 8.59 0.82
CA GLY A 269 13.13 9.31 1.91
C GLY A 269 14.02 10.44 1.40
N THR A 270 14.15 11.46 2.24
CA THR A 270 14.91 12.67 1.92
C THR A 270 15.68 13.15 3.15
N THR A 271 16.82 13.77 2.94
CA THR A 271 17.58 14.52 3.94
C THR A 271 18.32 15.63 3.21
N PRO A 272 18.46 16.84 3.78
CA PRO A 272 17.98 17.23 5.10
C PRO A 272 16.46 17.42 5.20
N THR A 273 15.94 17.37 6.42
CA THR A 273 14.54 17.65 6.75
C THR A 273 14.48 18.68 7.88
N GLY A 274 13.54 19.63 7.82
CA GLY A 274 13.35 20.63 8.88
C GLY A 274 14.18 21.91 8.69
N GLY A 275 14.42 22.61 9.80
CA GLY A 275 15.13 23.90 9.82
C GLY A 275 16.58 23.81 10.29
N ASP A 276 17.24 24.98 10.31
CA ASP A 276 18.62 25.19 10.81
C ASP A 276 19.71 24.35 10.15
N GLN A 277 19.57 24.08 8.85
CA GLN A 277 20.57 23.36 8.07
C GLN A 277 21.80 24.22 7.78
N GLU A 278 22.94 23.56 7.62
CA GLU A 278 24.18 24.18 7.16
C GLU A 278 24.02 24.81 5.76
N LEU A 279 24.92 25.72 5.38
CA LEU A 279 24.85 26.40 4.08
C LEU A 279 25.37 25.56 2.91
N ASN A 280 26.07 24.45 3.19
CA ASN A 280 26.53 23.48 2.20
C ASN A 280 26.08 22.07 2.60
N PRO A 281 24.76 21.81 2.68
CA PRO A 281 24.27 20.52 3.12
C PRO A 281 24.51 19.46 2.05
N ILE A 282 24.76 18.23 2.49
CA ILE A 282 24.64 17.05 1.62
C ILE A 282 23.16 16.70 1.53
N ILE A 283 22.66 16.55 0.31
CA ILE A 283 21.28 16.17 0.05
C ILE A 283 21.27 14.69 -0.31
N ASP A 284 20.55 13.89 0.47
CA ASP A 284 20.34 12.45 0.26
C ASP A 284 18.88 12.20 -0.13
N LEU A 285 18.68 11.48 -1.24
CA LEU A 285 17.39 11.00 -1.72
C LEU A 285 17.40 9.48 -1.74
N ALA A 286 16.39 8.81 -1.19
CA ALA A 286 16.19 7.37 -1.39
C ALA A 286 14.92 7.09 -2.17
N PHE A 287 14.95 5.97 -2.88
CA PHE A 287 13.91 5.50 -3.76
C PHE A 287 13.53 4.06 -3.41
N ASP A 288 12.37 3.61 -3.88
CA ASP A 288 11.90 2.24 -3.74
C ASP A 288 12.48 1.27 -4.79
N GLN A 289 13.24 1.80 -5.75
CA GLN A 289 13.82 1.05 -6.87
C GLN A 289 15.31 1.36 -7.07
N PRO A 290 16.08 0.44 -7.67
CA PRO A 290 17.47 0.69 -8.05
C PRO A 290 17.59 1.89 -8.99
N ILE A 291 18.63 2.71 -8.81
CA ILE A 291 18.84 3.93 -9.60
C ILE A 291 20.20 3.99 -10.30
N ASP A 292 20.28 4.80 -11.34
CA ASP A 292 21.52 5.41 -11.80
C ASP A 292 21.61 6.82 -11.23
N ALA A 293 22.56 7.05 -10.31
CA ALA A 293 22.68 8.30 -9.58
C ALA A 293 22.85 9.52 -10.49
N ARG A 294 23.57 9.38 -11.61
CA ARG A 294 23.82 10.48 -12.55
C ARG A 294 22.57 10.79 -13.38
N ALA A 295 21.87 9.76 -13.84
CA ALA A 295 20.64 9.92 -14.59
C ALA A 295 19.54 10.56 -13.75
N VAL A 296 19.42 10.16 -12.47
CA VAL A 296 18.47 10.77 -11.53
C VAL A 296 18.88 12.20 -11.19
N LEU A 297 20.17 12.50 -10.95
CA LEU A 297 20.59 13.87 -10.62
C LEU A 297 20.21 14.89 -11.71
N ASN A 298 20.20 14.47 -12.99
CA ASN A 298 19.79 15.32 -14.11
C ASN A 298 18.31 15.74 -14.08
N THR A 299 17.46 15.06 -13.30
CA THR A 299 16.05 15.43 -13.13
C THR A 299 15.81 16.21 -11.83
N VAL A 300 16.83 16.40 -11.00
CA VAL A 300 16.72 17.12 -9.72
C VAL A 300 17.00 18.61 -9.91
N THR A 301 16.09 19.43 -9.40
CA THR A 301 16.22 20.90 -9.35
C THR A 301 16.23 21.36 -7.91
N VAL A 302 17.17 22.23 -7.55
CA VAL A 302 17.24 22.85 -6.22
C VAL A 302 17.11 24.36 -6.37
N SER A 303 16.21 24.99 -5.63
CA SER A 303 15.97 26.43 -5.71
C SER A 303 15.48 27.02 -4.39
N ASP A 304 15.62 28.33 -4.22
CA ASP A 304 15.03 29.11 -3.10
C ASP A 304 13.81 29.94 -3.53
N GLY A 305 13.24 29.62 -4.70
CA GLY A 305 12.19 30.40 -5.35
C GLY A 305 12.68 31.56 -6.22
N SER A 306 13.88 32.11 -5.95
CA SER A 306 14.47 33.21 -6.74
C SER A 306 15.60 32.73 -7.64
N LYS A 307 16.37 31.74 -7.19
CA LYS A 307 17.57 31.23 -7.85
C LYS A 307 17.59 29.70 -7.84
N THR A 308 18.03 29.11 -8.95
CA THR A 308 18.37 27.69 -9.05
C THR A 308 19.85 27.47 -8.74
N TYR A 309 20.14 26.43 -7.96
CA TYR A 309 21.49 26.04 -7.56
C TYR A 309 21.98 24.86 -8.41
N GLY A 310 23.24 24.92 -8.84
CA GLY A 310 23.83 23.82 -9.59
C GLY A 310 24.16 22.65 -8.66
N THR A 311 23.90 21.42 -9.10
CA THR A 311 24.13 20.20 -8.30
C THR A 311 25.36 19.45 -8.78
N ARG A 312 25.98 18.68 -7.88
CA ARG A 312 27.15 17.84 -8.16
C ARG A 312 27.08 16.53 -7.38
N LEU A 313 27.31 15.41 -8.05
CA LEU A 313 27.48 14.11 -7.38
C LEU A 313 28.71 14.15 -6.46
N LEU A 314 28.57 13.54 -5.29
CA LEU A 314 29.70 13.35 -4.39
C LEU A 314 30.77 12.48 -5.07
N SER A 315 32.04 12.90 -4.93
CA SER A 315 33.19 12.22 -5.52
C SER A 315 33.62 10.98 -4.73
N GLN A 316 33.32 10.94 -3.43
CA GLN A 316 33.61 9.81 -2.55
C GLN A 316 32.33 9.02 -2.27
N GLN A 317 32.43 7.69 -2.32
CA GLN A 317 31.34 6.83 -1.86
C GLN A 317 31.15 7.05 -0.35
N ARG A 318 30.00 7.59 0.01
CA ARG A 318 29.53 7.71 1.40
C ARG A 318 28.66 6.51 1.73
N THR A 319 28.69 6.09 2.98
CA THR A 319 27.66 5.18 3.50
C THR A 319 26.31 5.90 3.45
N PRO A 320 25.30 5.34 2.75
CA PRO A 320 23.97 5.95 2.72
C PRO A 320 23.39 6.00 4.14
N PRO A 321 22.45 6.92 4.42
CA PRO A 321 21.71 6.92 5.67
C PRO A 321 21.11 5.54 5.97
N GLY A 322 20.99 5.15 7.24
CA GLY A 322 20.52 3.79 7.60
C GLY A 322 19.11 3.44 7.12
N TRP A 323 18.30 4.43 6.74
CA TRP A 323 16.97 4.27 6.14
C TRP A 323 17.01 4.11 4.61
N ALA A 324 18.16 4.32 3.98
CA ALA A 324 18.34 4.24 2.54
C ALA A 324 18.99 2.91 2.14
N THR A 325 18.37 2.20 1.20
CA THR A 325 18.92 0.94 0.69
C THR A 325 20.11 1.21 -0.25
N PRO A 326 21.22 0.45 -0.13
CA PRO A 326 22.34 0.55 -1.07
C PRO A 326 21.90 0.35 -2.52
N GLY A 327 22.33 1.24 -3.42
CA GLY A 327 21.96 1.22 -4.84
C GLY A 327 20.58 1.80 -5.17
N GLN A 328 19.81 2.24 -4.16
CA GLN A 328 18.52 2.93 -4.30
C GLN A 328 18.56 4.37 -3.75
N SER A 329 19.75 4.95 -3.63
CA SER A 329 19.94 6.28 -3.07
C SER A 329 20.91 7.14 -3.86
N LEU A 330 20.65 8.44 -3.85
CA LEU A 330 21.40 9.49 -4.50
C LEU A 330 21.84 10.50 -3.44
N ALA A 331 23.14 10.70 -3.31
CA ALA A 331 23.73 11.75 -2.48
C ALA A 331 24.44 12.78 -3.36
N PHE A 332 24.14 14.07 -3.17
CA PHE A 332 24.74 15.16 -3.95
C PHE A 332 24.93 16.41 -3.11
N GLU A 333 25.82 17.28 -3.58
CA GLU A 333 26.10 18.59 -3.00
C GLU A 333 25.73 19.71 -3.97
N LEU A 334 25.65 20.93 -3.45
CA LEU A 334 25.44 22.13 -4.25
C LEU A 334 26.79 22.76 -4.62
N THR A 335 26.86 23.27 -5.84
CA THR A 335 28.05 23.95 -6.37
C THR A 335 28.21 25.38 -5.86
N GLN A 336 27.18 25.93 -5.21
CA GLN A 336 27.21 27.22 -4.54
C GLN A 336 26.71 27.09 -3.11
N THR A 337 27.27 27.91 -2.22
CA THR A 337 26.81 28.04 -0.83
C THR A 337 25.45 28.72 -0.78
N LEU A 338 24.57 28.15 0.04
CA LEU A 338 23.22 28.66 0.26
C LEU A 338 23.21 29.94 1.10
N PRO A 339 22.23 30.83 0.90
CA PRO A 339 22.02 31.97 1.77
C PRO A 339 21.55 31.54 3.17
N LYS A 340 21.82 32.37 4.19
CA LYS A 340 21.28 32.19 5.54
C LYS A 340 19.77 32.49 5.57
N ALA A 341 19.05 31.88 6.50
CA ALA A 341 17.60 32.06 6.68
C ALA A 341 16.80 31.87 5.38
N ALA A 342 17.21 30.93 4.53
CA ALA A 342 16.59 30.68 3.24
C ALA A 342 15.80 29.37 3.25
N ASN A 343 14.64 29.36 2.61
CA ASN A 343 13.86 28.16 2.37
C ASN A 343 14.27 27.55 1.04
N ILE A 344 14.82 26.34 1.07
CA ILE A 344 15.32 25.65 -0.11
C ILE A 344 14.35 24.53 -0.47
N THR A 345 13.87 24.57 -1.70
CA THR A 345 13.03 23.53 -2.29
C THR A 345 13.87 22.64 -3.20
N VAL A 346 13.82 21.34 -2.95
CA VAL A 346 14.39 20.31 -3.79
C VAL A 346 13.24 19.59 -4.49
N GLN A 347 13.23 19.64 -5.81
CA GLN A 347 12.24 18.99 -6.64
C GLN A 347 12.90 17.88 -7.46
N VAL A 348 12.34 16.69 -7.38
CA VAL A 348 12.68 15.59 -8.27
C VAL A 348 11.68 15.64 -9.41
N GLY A 349 12.13 16.02 -10.61
CA GLY A 349 11.26 16.28 -11.74
C GLY A 349 10.52 15.04 -12.25
N PRO A 350 9.48 15.25 -13.08
CA PRO A 350 8.96 14.17 -13.90
C PRO A 350 10.07 13.74 -14.88
N GLY A 351 9.99 12.53 -15.40
CA GLY A 351 11.05 11.97 -16.24
C GLY A 351 12.18 11.30 -15.46
N THR A 352 12.04 11.10 -14.14
CA THR A 352 13.07 10.43 -13.33
C THR A 352 13.16 8.94 -13.70
N PRO A 353 14.34 8.43 -14.08
CA PRO A 353 14.49 7.05 -14.54
C PRO A 353 14.72 6.06 -13.39
N SER A 354 14.23 4.84 -13.58
CA SER A 354 14.61 3.67 -12.79
C SER A 354 15.70 2.88 -13.50
N LYS A 355 16.59 2.22 -12.76
CA LYS A 355 17.50 1.22 -13.34
C LYS A 355 16.78 -0.13 -13.57
N ALA A 356 15.63 -0.34 -12.93
CA ALA A 356 14.85 -1.58 -13.06
C ALA A 356 14.06 -1.68 -14.37
N GLY A 357 13.62 -0.55 -14.92
CA GLY A 357 12.79 -0.52 -16.12
C GLY A 357 12.69 0.85 -16.78
N PRO A 358 12.16 0.92 -18.01
CA PRO A 358 12.23 2.10 -18.87
C PRO A 358 11.18 3.19 -18.59
N LEU A 359 10.13 2.90 -17.80
CA LEU A 359 9.12 3.90 -17.49
C LEU A 359 9.69 4.99 -16.57
N LEU A 360 9.45 6.24 -16.93
CA LEU A 360 9.90 7.41 -16.18
C LEU A 360 8.80 7.93 -15.27
N THR A 361 9.12 8.64 -14.19
CA THR A 361 8.10 9.28 -13.35
C THR A 361 7.24 10.28 -14.12
N GLU A 362 5.96 10.41 -13.76
CA GLU A 362 5.06 11.43 -14.32
C GLU A 362 4.84 12.59 -13.36
N THR A 363 5.09 12.35 -12.08
CA THR A 363 4.96 13.32 -11.00
C THR A 363 6.31 13.94 -10.68
N ALA A 364 6.27 15.10 -10.03
CA ALA A 364 7.44 15.85 -9.64
C ALA A 364 7.46 16.11 -8.12
N PRO A 365 7.73 15.08 -7.30
CA PRO A 365 7.73 15.25 -5.86
C PRO A 365 8.79 16.27 -5.42
N SER A 366 8.44 17.06 -4.41
CA SER A 366 9.34 18.06 -3.83
C SER A 366 9.30 18.04 -2.32
N PHE A 367 10.42 18.40 -1.70
CA PHE A 367 10.51 18.68 -0.27
C PHE A 367 11.25 20.00 -0.05
N SER A 368 11.23 20.50 1.17
CA SER A 368 11.94 21.74 1.50
C SER A 368 12.58 21.69 2.88
N PHE A 369 13.63 22.47 3.06
CA PHE A 369 14.35 22.64 4.31
C PHE A 369 14.81 24.09 4.44
N GLN A 370 15.13 24.53 5.66
CA GLN A 370 15.60 25.89 5.92
C GLN A 370 17.05 25.90 6.39
N THR A 371 17.83 26.89 5.92
CA THR A 371 19.18 27.14 6.43
C THR A 371 19.14 27.97 7.71
N TYR A 372 20.18 27.83 8.55
CA TYR A 372 20.27 28.56 9.81
C TYR A 372 20.22 30.09 9.62
N GLY A 373 19.62 30.77 10.59
CA GLY A 373 19.53 32.24 10.64
C GLY A 373 20.79 32.92 11.18
N PRO A 374 20.90 34.26 11.09
CA PRO A 374 21.96 34.98 11.80
C PRO A 374 21.84 34.74 13.32
N PHE A 375 22.97 34.44 13.95
CA PHE A 375 23.10 34.29 15.40
C PHE A 375 23.02 35.64 16.12
#